data_AF-A0A3M1F6T8-F1
#
_entry.id   AF-A0A3M1F6T8-F1
#
_cell.length_a   1.000
_cell.length_b   1.000
_cell.length_c   1.000
_cell.angle_alpha   90.00
_cell.angle_beta   90.00
_cell.angle_gamma   90.00
#
_symmetry.space_group_name_H-M   'P 1'
#
loop_
_entity.id
_entity.type
_entity.pdbx_description
1 polymer ?
#
loop_
_entity_poly.entity_id
_entity_poly.type
_entity_poly.pdbx_seq_one_letter_code
_entity_poly.pdbx_strand_id
1 'polypeptide(L)'
;MTSATISARKYLVIFVIAVLYSAFVFTLVQAIYPWPEHEDFCKERQARPFPPTTQQRCPYNASLEALREACIHQDGIPRDQLGEDGCPRNITCDFCNKAFTQAKKTHALIYFFITALLGALSIIVGLLLPPSKTVNEWIGSGLLLGGLIVIFGGTIITITDLQSYLRPIVLFAELLLVIYLAYITWGDQDRAKEPKEKNHPAKTKKRQRKRRST
;
A
#
# COMPACT_ATOMS: atom_id res chain seq x y z
N MET A 1 20.71 36.27 7.78
CA MET A 1 19.57 35.79 6.99
C MET A 1 19.87 34.55 6.12
N THR A 2 21.11 34.07 6.03
CA THR A 2 21.48 32.94 5.15
C THR A 2 21.30 31.54 5.76
N SER A 3 21.26 31.37 7.09
CA SER A 3 21.03 30.04 7.69
C SER A 3 19.62 29.49 7.49
N ALA A 4 18.59 30.34 7.46
CA ALA A 4 17.21 29.89 7.30
C ALA A 4 16.92 29.36 5.87
N THR A 5 17.52 29.99 4.85
CA THR A 5 17.29 29.61 3.44
C THR A 5 17.98 28.30 3.07
N ILE A 6 19.10 27.96 3.73
CA ILE A 6 19.83 26.72 3.51
C ILE A 6 19.04 25.51 4.04
N SER A 7 18.41 25.62 5.21
CA SER A 7 17.57 24.54 5.76
C SER A 7 16.32 24.30 4.91
N ALA A 8 15.65 25.37 4.47
CA ALA A 8 14.45 25.26 3.63
C ALA A 8 14.71 24.51 2.31
N ARG A 9 15.84 24.77 1.64
CA ARG A 9 16.21 24.08 0.40
C ARG A 9 16.42 22.57 0.60
N LYS A 10 17.02 22.17 1.73
CA LYS A 10 17.24 20.74 2.03
C LYS A 10 15.93 19.98 2.22
N TYR A 11 15.01 20.52 3.02
CA TYR A 11 13.70 19.91 3.23
C TYR A 11 12.87 19.86 1.95
N LEU A 12 12.97 20.87 1.09
CA LEU A 12 12.30 20.89 -0.21
C LEU A 12 12.78 19.72 -1.09
N VAL A 13 14.08 19.47 -1.18
CA VAL A 13 14.63 18.36 -1.98
C VAL A 13 14.17 17.00 -1.44
N ILE A 14 14.22 16.81 -0.12
CA ILE A 14 13.75 15.57 0.54
C ILE A 14 12.26 15.32 0.23
N PHE A 15 11.43 16.36 0.34
CA PHE A 15 10.01 16.27 0.06
C PHE A 15 9.72 15.93 -1.41
N VAL A 16 10.41 16.59 -2.34
CA VAL A 16 10.26 16.30 -3.78
C VAL A 16 10.64 14.86 -4.11
N ILE A 17 11.75 14.35 -3.56
CA ILE A 17 12.15 12.95 -3.75
C ILE A 17 11.09 12.01 -3.19
N ALA A 18 10.57 12.27 -1.98
CA ALA A 18 9.56 11.44 -1.36
C ALA A 18 8.27 11.36 -2.20
N VAL A 19 7.78 12.51 -2.70
CA VAL A 19 6.58 12.57 -3.53
C VAL A 19 6.79 11.89 -4.88
N LEU A 20 7.90 12.18 -5.57
CA LEU A 20 8.20 11.57 -6.87
C LEU A 20 8.40 10.06 -6.77
N TYR A 21 9.09 9.59 -5.72
CA TYR A 21 9.25 8.17 -5.45
C TYR A 21 7.90 7.50 -5.20
N SER A 22 7.04 8.12 -4.38
CA SER A 22 5.71 7.57 -4.07
C SER A 22 4.84 7.48 -5.31
N ALA A 23 4.78 8.56 -6.11
CA ALA A 23 4.07 8.58 -7.38
C ALA A 23 4.61 7.54 -8.37
N PHE A 24 5.94 7.39 -8.44
CA PHE A 24 6.58 6.36 -9.25
C PHE A 24 6.15 4.96 -8.83
N VAL A 25 6.16 4.62 -7.53
CA VAL A 25 5.73 3.30 -7.08
C VAL A 25 4.25 3.06 -7.39
N PHE A 26 3.35 4.00 -7.11
CA PHE A 26 1.94 3.82 -7.39
C PHE A 26 1.65 3.65 -8.88
N THR A 27 2.29 4.45 -9.74
CA THR A 27 2.16 4.31 -11.20
C THR A 27 2.76 3.00 -11.72
N LEU A 28 3.91 2.58 -11.18
CA LEU A 28 4.53 1.31 -11.52
C LEU A 28 3.63 0.11 -11.18
N VAL A 29 3.04 0.10 -9.98
CA VAL A 29 2.14 -0.99 -9.57
C VAL A 29 0.88 -1.01 -10.43
N GLN A 30 0.29 0.15 -10.73
CA GLN A 30 -0.86 0.23 -11.64
C GLN A 30 -0.54 -0.24 -13.06
N ALA A 31 0.68 0.02 -13.56
CA ALA A 31 1.11 -0.44 -14.87
C ALA A 31 1.30 -1.96 -14.95
N ILE A 32 1.82 -2.58 -13.89
CA ILE A 32 2.05 -4.04 -13.83
C ILE A 32 0.76 -4.80 -13.50
N TYR A 33 -0.10 -4.21 -12.67
CA TYR A 33 -1.28 -4.86 -12.13
C TYR A 33 -2.49 -3.90 -12.13
N PRO A 34 -3.13 -3.70 -13.30
CA PRO A 34 -4.22 -2.73 -13.46
C PRO A 34 -5.45 -3.13 -12.64
N TRP A 35 -6.26 -2.13 -12.27
CA TRP A 35 -7.50 -2.36 -11.53
C TRP A 35 -8.48 -3.17 -12.36
N PRO A 36 -9.18 -4.17 -11.77
CA PRO A 36 -10.25 -4.86 -12.48
C PRO A 36 -11.38 -3.87 -12.76
N GLU A 37 -11.82 -3.79 -14.02
CA GLU A 37 -12.96 -2.97 -14.43
C GLU A 37 -14.24 -3.80 -14.39
N HIS A 38 -15.38 -3.18 -14.08
CA HIS A 38 -16.66 -3.90 -13.96
C HIS A 38 -17.07 -4.53 -15.29
N GLU A 39 -16.78 -3.84 -16.40
CA GLU A 39 -17.13 -4.25 -17.77
C GLU A 39 -16.45 -5.55 -18.21
N ASP A 40 -15.26 -5.86 -17.68
CA ASP A 40 -14.53 -7.11 -17.95
C ASP A 40 -15.27 -8.35 -17.41
N PHE A 41 -16.01 -8.18 -16.32
CA PHE A 41 -16.73 -9.26 -15.64
C PHE A 41 -18.20 -9.25 -16.04
N CYS A 42 -18.80 -8.07 -16.02
CA CYS A 42 -20.19 -7.83 -16.34
C CYS A 42 -20.27 -7.17 -17.70
N LYS A 43 -20.23 -7.97 -18.76
CA LYS A 43 -20.47 -7.46 -20.12
C LYS A 43 -21.84 -6.78 -20.15
N GLU A 44 -21.87 -5.47 -20.38
CA GLU A 44 -23.10 -4.75 -20.63
C GLU A 44 -23.76 -5.34 -21.88
N ARG A 45 -24.68 -6.28 -21.67
CA ARG A 45 -25.53 -6.77 -22.74
C ARG A 45 -26.70 -5.82 -22.87
N GLN A 46 -26.81 -5.32 -24.11
CA GLN A 46 -27.91 -4.61 -24.76
C GLN A 46 -29.08 -4.30 -23.84
N ALA A 47 -29.36 -2.99 -23.71
CA ALA A 47 -30.53 -2.43 -23.04
C ALA A 47 -31.68 -3.43 -23.07
N ARG A 48 -32.13 -3.85 -21.87
CA ARG A 48 -33.26 -4.79 -21.75
C ARG A 48 -34.35 -4.28 -22.71
N PRO A 49 -34.87 -5.11 -23.63
CA PRO A 49 -35.96 -4.67 -24.47
C PRO A 49 -37.02 -4.07 -23.55
N PHE A 50 -37.41 -2.83 -23.81
CA PHE A 50 -38.40 -2.15 -23.00
C PHE A 50 -39.61 -3.09 -22.87
N PRO A 51 -40.12 -3.32 -21.64
CA PRO A 51 -41.26 -4.20 -21.49
C PRO A 51 -42.38 -3.69 -22.42
N PRO A 52 -43.04 -4.59 -23.17
CA PRO A 52 -44.11 -4.17 -24.05
C PRO A 52 -45.14 -3.39 -23.22
N THR A 53 -45.60 -2.26 -23.76
CA THR A 53 -46.46 -1.28 -23.06
C THR A 53 -47.80 -1.87 -22.62
N THR A 54 -48.15 -3.04 -23.16
CA THR A 54 -49.30 -3.84 -22.76
C THR A 54 -49.05 -4.54 -21.42
N GLN A 55 -49.83 -4.17 -20.40
CA GLN A 55 -49.92 -4.81 -19.08
C GLN A 55 -50.40 -6.27 -19.15
N GLN A 56 -49.70 -7.12 -19.88
CA GLN A 56 -50.02 -8.54 -19.96
C GLN A 56 -49.62 -9.17 -18.62
N ARG A 57 -50.62 -9.58 -17.83
CA ARG A 57 -50.39 -10.28 -16.56
C ARG A 57 -49.79 -11.65 -16.87
N CYS A 58 -48.48 -11.79 -16.68
CA CYS A 58 -47.83 -13.10 -16.76
C CYS A 58 -48.37 -14.01 -15.64
N PRO A 59 -48.63 -15.30 -15.93
CA PRO A 59 -49.08 -16.24 -14.91
C PRO A 59 -47.97 -16.44 -13.86
N TYR A 60 -48.36 -16.47 -12.59
CA TYR A 60 -47.43 -16.76 -11.50
C TYR A 60 -46.85 -18.16 -11.64
N ASN A 61 -45.53 -18.27 -11.53
CA ASN A 61 -44.83 -19.55 -11.61
C ASN A 61 -43.93 -19.72 -10.38
N ALA A 62 -44.37 -20.57 -9.44
CA ALA A 62 -43.64 -20.84 -8.20
C ALA A 62 -42.22 -21.39 -8.44
N SER A 63 -42.00 -22.15 -9.52
CA SER A 63 -40.68 -22.70 -9.82
C SER A 63 -39.67 -21.64 -10.24
N LEU A 64 -40.13 -20.62 -10.99
CA LEU A 64 -39.29 -19.49 -11.41
C LEU A 64 -38.97 -18.59 -10.23
N GLU A 65 -39.94 -18.33 -9.34
CA GLU A 65 -39.68 -17.56 -8.13
C GLU A 65 -38.67 -18.27 -7.21
N ALA A 66 -38.78 -19.59 -7.03
CA ALA A 66 -37.80 -20.36 -6.27
C ALA A 66 -36.39 -20.29 -6.88
N LEU A 67 -36.27 -20.34 -8.22
CA LEU A 67 -34.99 -20.15 -8.92
C LEU A 67 -34.43 -18.74 -8.73
N ARG A 68 -35.30 -17.72 -8.75
CA ARG A 68 -34.93 -16.32 -8.52
C ARG A 68 -34.42 -16.10 -7.10
N GLU A 69 -35.13 -16.60 -6.09
CA GLU A 69 -34.71 -16.53 -4.69
C GLU A 69 -33.38 -17.26 -4.47
N ALA A 70 -33.24 -18.47 -5.02
CA ALA A 70 -31.98 -19.22 -4.96
C ALA A 70 -30.82 -18.45 -5.60
N CYS A 71 -31.08 -17.73 -6.69
CA CYS A 71 -30.11 -16.86 -7.35
C CYS A 71 -29.60 -15.75 -6.42
N ILE A 72 -30.55 -15.02 -5.81
CA ILE A 72 -30.28 -13.89 -4.93
C ILE A 72 -29.55 -14.38 -3.66
N HIS A 73 -29.94 -15.52 -3.13
CA HIS A 73 -29.27 -16.16 -1.99
C HIS A 73 -27.80 -16.52 -2.26
N GLN A 74 -27.40 -16.66 -3.53
CA GLN A 74 -26.01 -16.95 -3.93
C GLN A 74 -25.24 -15.69 -4.38
N ASP A 75 -25.77 -14.50 -4.12
CA ASP A 75 -25.30 -13.19 -4.60
C ASP A 75 -25.29 -13.10 -6.14
N GLY A 76 -26.17 -13.85 -6.80
CA GLY A 76 -26.40 -13.79 -8.24
C GLY A 76 -27.43 -12.73 -8.61
N ILE A 77 -27.33 -12.22 -9.84
CA ILE A 77 -28.35 -11.35 -10.44
C ILE A 77 -29.25 -12.23 -11.29
N PRO A 78 -30.54 -12.40 -10.95
CA PRO A 78 -31.47 -13.16 -11.78
C PRO A 78 -31.72 -12.43 -13.10
N ARG A 79 -31.65 -13.18 -14.20
CA ARG A 79 -31.89 -12.70 -15.57
C ARG A 79 -33.04 -13.48 -16.18
N ASP A 80 -34.12 -12.77 -16.45
CA ASP A 80 -35.30 -13.33 -17.11
C ASP A 80 -35.03 -13.56 -18.59
N GLN A 81 -35.28 -14.78 -19.06
CA GLN A 81 -35.39 -15.12 -20.46
C GLN A 81 -36.85 -15.02 -20.86
N LEU A 82 -37.18 -13.98 -21.59
CA LEU A 82 -38.54 -13.69 -22.05
C LEU A 82 -38.88 -14.60 -23.24
N GLY A 83 -40.09 -15.17 -23.24
CA GLY A 83 -40.66 -15.82 -24.41
C GLY A 83 -41.23 -14.81 -25.42
N GLU A 84 -41.78 -15.33 -26.52
CA GLU A 84 -42.50 -14.51 -27.53
C GLU A 84 -43.71 -13.77 -26.94
N ASP A 85 -44.26 -14.29 -25.84
CA ASP A 85 -45.35 -13.71 -25.06
C ASP A 85 -44.90 -12.56 -24.14
N GLY A 86 -43.60 -12.24 -24.11
CA GLY A 86 -43.03 -11.24 -23.20
C GLY A 86 -43.03 -11.69 -21.73
N CYS A 87 -43.34 -12.95 -21.44
CA CYS A 87 -43.32 -13.49 -20.09
C CYS A 87 -42.04 -14.29 -19.81
N PRO A 88 -41.53 -14.26 -18.56
CA PRO A 88 -40.34 -15.02 -18.19
C PRO A 88 -40.64 -16.52 -18.31
N ARG A 89 -39.90 -17.21 -19.17
CA ARG A 89 -39.98 -18.67 -19.32
C ARG A 89 -38.90 -19.40 -18.55
N ASN A 90 -37.77 -18.72 -18.33
CA ASN A 90 -36.62 -19.25 -17.64
C ASN A 90 -35.85 -18.12 -16.95
N ILE A 91 -35.09 -18.47 -15.92
CA ILE A 91 -34.21 -17.54 -15.21
C ILE A 91 -32.79 -18.09 -15.26
N THR A 92 -31.87 -17.26 -15.73
CA THR A 92 -30.44 -17.53 -15.65
C THR A 92 -29.81 -16.67 -14.56
N CYS A 93 -28.92 -17.26 -13.78
CA CYS A 93 -28.18 -16.54 -12.75
C CYS A 93 -26.86 -16.01 -13.28
N ASP A 94 -26.68 -14.70 -13.14
CA ASP A 94 -25.45 -14.02 -13.49
C ASP A 94 -24.64 -13.72 -12.23
N PHE A 95 -23.46 -14.34 -12.12
CA PHE A 95 -22.55 -14.18 -10.99
C PHE A 95 -21.45 -13.14 -11.27
N CYS A 96 -21.61 -12.28 -12.28
CA CYS A 96 -20.57 -11.34 -12.67
C CYS A 96 -20.15 -10.39 -11.52
N ASN A 97 -21.11 -9.89 -10.72
CA ASN A 97 -20.81 -9.03 -9.56
C ASN A 97 -19.97 -9.76 -8.50
N LYS A 98 -20.22 -11.06 -8.31
CA LYS A 98 -19.47 -11.90 -7.38
C LYS A 98 -18.04 -12.11 -7.88
N ALA A 99 -17.88 -12.42 -9.16
CA ALA A 99 -16.57 -12.57 -9.79
C ALA A 99 -15.76 -11.26 -9.75
N PHE A 100 -16.40 -10.13 -10.06
CA PHE A 100 -15.80 -8.79 -9.96
C PHE A 100 -15.36 -8.47 -8.53
N THR A 101 -16.24 -8.66 -7.55
CA THR A 101 -15.94 -8.41 -6.13
C THR A 101 -14.79 -9.30 -5.65
N GLN A 102 -14.74 -10.56 -6.10
CA GLN A 102 -13.65 -11.47 -5.79
C GLN A 102 -12.33 -11.00 -6.43
N ALA A 103 -12.36 -10.57 -7.69
CA ALA A 103 -11.19 -10.03 -8.38
C ALA A 103 -10.66 -8.76 -7.71
N LYS A 104 -11.54 -7.82 -7.31
CA LYS A 104 -11.17 -6.63 -6.53
C LYS A 104 -10.46 -6.99 -5.22
N LYS A 105 -10.99 -7.96 -4.47
CA LYS A 105 -10.39 -8.42 -3.19
C LYS A 105 -8.99 -8.99 -3.39
N THR A 106 -8.83 -9.87 -4.39
CA THR A 106 -7.53 -10.45 -4.73
C THR A 106 -6.56 -9.37 -5.21
N HIS A 107 -7.05 -8.42 -6.00
CA HIS A 107 -6.25 -7.31 -6.50
C HIS A 107 -5.74 -6.40 -5.39
N ALA A 108 -6.63 -5.98 -4.49
CA ALA A 108 -6.26 -5.16 -3.34
C ALA A 108 -5.18 -5.83 -2.47
N LEU A 109 -5.27 -7.15 -2.27
CA LEU A 109 -4.27 -7.91 -1.52
C LEU A 109 -2.91 -7.89 -2.23
N ILE A 110 -2.87 -8.21 -3.52
CA ILE A 110 -1.62 -8.21 -4.30
C ILE A 110 -1.02 -6.80 -4.38
N TYR A 111 -1.84 -5.79 -4.62
CA TYR A 111 -1.43 -4.38 -4.64
C TYR A 111 -0.78 -3.98 -3.31
N PHE A 112 -1.40 -4.34 -2.19
CA PHE A 112 -0.85 -4.10 -0.85
C PHE A 112 0.51 -4.78 -0.68
N PHE A 113 0.66 -6.06 -1.05
CA PHE A 113 1.93 -6.77 -0.90
C PHE A 113 3.06 -6.16 -1.76
N ILE A 114 2.77 -5.78 -3.01
CA ILE A 114 3.77 -5.19 -3.90
C ILE A 114 4.17 -3.79 -3.40
N THR A 115 3.20 -2.95 -3.04
CA THR A 115 3.49 -1.60 -2.52
C THR A 115 4.23 -1.67 -1.18
N ALA A 116 3.84 -2.56 -0.27
CA ALA A 116 4.52 -2.78 1.00
C ALA A 116 5.98 -3.27 0.80
N LEU A 117 6.21 -4.21 -0.13
CA LEU A 117 7.55 -4.71 -0.44
C LEU A 117 8.45 -3.61 -1.01
N LEU A 118 7.96 -2.83 -1.99
CA LEU A 118 8.71 -1.72 -2.57
C LEU A 118 8.98 -0.62 -1.54
N GLY A 119 8.00 -0.29 -0.71
CA GLY A 119 8.15 0.64 0.40
C GLY A 119 9.22 0.18 1.40
N ALA A 120 9.17 -1.08 1.83
CA ALA A 120 10.17 -1.66 2.72
C ALA A 120 11.58 -1.67 2.09
N LEU A 121 11.69 -2.03 0.82
CA LEU A 121 12.96 -1.99 0.08
C LEU A 121 13.52 -0.56 0.03
N SER A 122 12.71 0.47 -0.24
CA SER A 122 13.20 1.85 -0.19
C SER A 122 13.68 2.28 1.17
N ILE A 123 13.03 1.82 2.25
CA ILE A 123 13.47 2.11 3.62
C ILE A 123 14.83 1.44 3.87
N ILE A 124 14.98 0.16 3.50
CA ILE A 124 16.25 -0.57 3.64
C ILE A 124 17.36 0.11 2.84
N VAL A 125 17.13 0.45 1.57
CA VAL A 125 18.12 1.18 0.75
C VAL A 125 18.43 2.54 1.36
N GLY A 126 17.40 3.25 1.86
CA GLY A 126 17.52 4.51 2.58
C GLY A 126 18.47 4.43 3.79
N LEU A 127 18.37 3.36 4.59
CA LEU A 127 19.22 3.12 5.75
C LEU A 127 20.65 2.64 5.39
N LEU A 128 20.80 1.89 4.29
CA LEU A 128 22.09 1.35 3.86
C LEU A 128 22.98 2.40 3.17
N LEU A 129 22.43 3.54 2.76
CA LEU A 129 23.18 4.61 2.11
C LEU A 129 24.17 5.27 3.11
N PRO A 130 25.50 5.17 2.87
CA PRO A 130 26.48 5.69 3.81
C PRO A 130 26.41 7.23 3.86
N PRO A 131 26.46 7.84 5.07
CA PRO A 131 26.34 9.29 5.26
C PRO A 131 27.60 10.07 4.84
N SER A 132 28.55 9.43 4.15
CA SER A 132 29.86 10.03 3.84
C SER A 132 29.79 11.17 2.82
N LYS A 133 28.67 11.33 2.10
CA LYS A 133 28.43 12.44 1.15
C LYS A 133 27.12 13.14 1.49
N THR A 134 27.13 14.48 1.47
CA THR A 134 25.96 15.33 1.74
C THR A 134 24.75 15.03 0.86
N VAL A 135 24.98 14.58 -0.38
CA VAL A 135 23.92 14.20 -1.32
C VAL A 135 23.22 12.90 -0.89
N ASN A 136 23.96 11.94 -0.35
CA ASN A 136 23.42 10.66 0.09
C ASN A 136 22.48 10.83 1.29
N GLU A 137 22.78 11.77 2.17
CA GLU A 137 21.95 12.10 3.33
C GLU A 137 20.54 12.57 2.92
N TRP A 138 20.46 13.38 1.86
CA TRP A 138 19.19 13.90 1.35
C TRP A 138 18.40 12.83 0.61
N ILE A 139 19.08 12.02 -0.22
CA ILE A 139 18.44 10.93 -0.96
C ILE A 139 17.94 9.85 0.01
N GLY A 140 18.74 9.47 0.99
CA GLY A 140 18.36 8.49 2.01
C GLY A 140 17.14 8.94 2.80
N SER A 141 17.13 10.19 3.28
CA SER A 141 15.99 10.79 3.98
C SER A 141 14.73 10.86 3.11
N GLY A 142 14.87 11.21 1.82
CA GLY A 142 13.77 11.25 0.87
C GLY A 142 13.20 9.86 0.56
N LEU A 143 14.05 8.84 0.41
CA LEU A 143 13.63 7.45 0.21
C LEU A 143 12.98 6.85 1.46
N LEU A 144 13.46 7.18 2.66
CA LEU A 144 12.83 6.79 3.91
C LEU A 144 11.41 7.36 4.03
N LEU A 145 11.27 8.68 3.80
CA LEU A 145 9.97 9.35 3.84
C LEU A 145 9.04 8.85 2.73
N GLY A 146 9.55 8.69 1.51
CA GLY A 146 8.80 8.17 0.38
C GLY A 146 8.35 6.73 0.58
N GLY A 147 9.22 5.86 1.11
CA GLY A 147 8.88 4.48 1.45
C GLY A 147 7.77 4.40 2.50
N LEU A 148 7.81 5.28 3.49
CA LEU A 148 6.76 5.41 4.49
C LEU A 148 5.42 5.82 3.83
N ILE A 149 5.44 6.84 2.97
CA ILE A 149 4.24 7.30 2.23
C ILE A 149 3.69 6.18 1.33
N VAL A 150 4.53 5.40 0.68
CA VAL A 150 4.12 4.27 -0.16
C VAL A 150 3.39 3.20 0.66
N ILE A 151 3.92 2.82 1.82
CA ILE A 151 3.29 1.82 2.69
C ILE A 151 1.93 2.33 3.17
N PHE A 152 1.88 3.52 3.79
CA PHE A 152 0.63 4.09 4.30
C PHE A 152 -0.38 4.37 3.19
N GLY A 153 0.06 4.94 2.07
CA GLY A 153 -0.80 5.22 0.92
C GLY A 153 -1.35 3.94 0.30
N GLY A 154 -0.52 2.88 0.21
CA GLY A 154 -0.95 1.55 -0.20
C GLY A 154 -2.03 0.98 0.72
N THR A 155 -1.86 1.11 2.04
CA THR A 155 -2.86 0.70 3.03
C THR A 155 -4.17 1.48 2.86
N ILE A 156 -4.13 2.81 2.75
CA ILE A 156 -5.33 3.66 2.61
C ILE A 156 -6.13 3.27 1.35
N ILE A 157 -5.45 3.03 0.23
CA ILE A 157 -6.11 2.67 -1.02
C ILE A 157 -6.77 1.28 -0.93
N THR A 158 -6.15 0.35 -0.20
CA THR A 158 -6.61 -1.05 -0.16
C THR A 158 -7.58 -1.36 0.98
N ILE A 159 -7.69 -0.50 2.00
CA ILE A 159 -8.49 -0.75 3.21
C ILE A 159 -9.98 -0.97 2.92
N THR A 160 -10.51 -0.32 1.89
CA THR A 160 -11.93 -0.37 1.52
C THR A 160 -12.31 -1.72 0.92
N ASP A 161 -11.41 -2.32 0.14
CA ASP A 161 -11.63 -3.56 -0.61
C ASP A 161 -11.07 -4.80 0.08
N LEU A 162 -10.21 -4.63 1.09
CA LEU A 162 -9.63 -5.75 1.84
C LEU A 162 -10.71 -6.46 2.68
N GLN A 163 -10.60 -7.78 2.83
CA GLN A 163 -11.51 -8.58 3.64
C GLN A 163 -11.55 -8.08 5.09
N SER A 164 -12.74 -8.10 5.70
CA SER A 164 -12.95 -7.54 7.05
C SER A 164 -11.99 -8.09 8.12
N TYR A 165 -11.58 -9.36 8.00
CA TYR A 165 -10.64 -9.99 8.95
C TYR A 165 -9.17 -9.60 8.74
N LEU A 166 -8.75 -9.32 7.50
CA LEU A 166 -7.36 -8.97 7.17
C LEU A 166 -7.03 -7.51 7.53
N ARG A 167 -8.02 -6.60 7.51
CA ARG A 167 -7.84 -5.18 7.86
C ARG A 167 -7.11 -4.94 9.20
N PRO A 168 -7.56 -5.50 10.35
CA PRO A 168 -6.88 -5.27 11.62
C PRO A 168 -5.48 -5.88 11.67
N ILE A 169 -5.27 -7.04 11.01
CA ILE A 169 -3.96 -7.71 10.97
C ILE A 169 -2.95 -6.84 10.21
N VAL A 170 -3.35 -6.29 9.06
CA VAL A 170 -2.50 -5.41 8.25
C VAL A 170 -2.14 -4.14 9.02
N LEU A 171 -3.14 -3.47 9.61
CA LEU A 171 -2.89 -2.26 10.41
C LEU A 171 -1.98 -2.53 11.61
N PHE A 172 -2.14 -3.68 12.26
CA PHE A 172 -1.28 -4.09 13.37
C PHE A 172 0.16 -4.37 12.90
N ALA A 173 0.34 -5.05 11.77
CA ALA A 173 1.66 -5.30 11.18
C ALA A 173 2.37 -4.00 10.77
N GLU A 174 1.64 -3.06 10.15
CA GLU A 174 2.16 -1.75 9.78
C GLU A 174 2.57 -0.94 11.03
N LEU A 175 1.75 -0.97 12.08
CA LEU A 175 2.07 -0.34 13.36
C LEU A 175 3.35 -0.94 13.97
N LEU A 176 3.50 -2.27 14.00
CA LEU A 176 4.71 -2.93 14.49
C LEU A 176 5.94 -2.54 13.67
N LEU A 177 5.80 -2.44 12.35
CA LEU A 177 6.89 -2.02 11.45
C LEU A 177 7.33 -0.59 11.76
N VAL A 178 6.39 0.35 11.95
CA VAL A 178 6.70 1.73 12.31
C VAL A 178 7.38 1.82 13.69
N ILE A 179 6.87 1.08 14.68
CA ILE A 179 7.48 1.02 16.02
C ILE A 179 8.91 0.47 15.95
N TYR A 180 9.12 -0.60 15.16
CA TYR A 180 10.44 -1.18 14.95
C TYR A 180 11.42 -0.19 14.31
N LEU A 181 10.97 0.55 13.28
CA LEU A 181 11.78 1.58 12.63
C LEU A 181 12.09 2.75 13.57
N ALA A 182 11.15 3.15 14.42
CA ALA A 182 11.39 4.17 15.43
C ALA A 182 12.46 3.72 16.44
N TYR A 183 12.37 2.47 16.91
CA TYR A 183 13.32 1.89 17.86
C TYR A 183 14.76 1.81 17.31
N ILE A 184 14.93 1.30 16.08
CA ILE A 184 16.27 1.20 15.46
C ILE A 184 16.88 2.59 15.21
N THR A 185 16.05 3.55 14.77
CA THR A 185 16.52 4.91 14.46
C THR A 185 16.96 5.66 15.71
N TRP A 186 16.24 5.52 16.83
CA TRP A 186 16.61 6.17 18.08
C TRP A 186 17.80 5.51 18.78
N GLY A 187 17.94 4.18 18.71
CA GLY A 187 19.08 3.47 19.31
C GLY A 187 20.46 3.92 18.77
N ASP A 188 20.53 4.39 17.53
CA ASP A 188 21.79 4.87 16.94
C ASP A 188 22.18 6.29 17.38
N GLN A 189 21.20 7.15 17.70
CA GLN A 189 21.46 8.51 18.19
C GLN A 189 22.17 8.50 19.55
N ASP A 190 21.86 7.53 20.40
CA ASP A 190 22.45 7.43 21.73
C ASP A 190 23.90 6.93 21.66
N ARG A 191 24.21 6.05 20.70
CA ARG A 191 25.59 5.57 20.45
C ARG A 191 26.52 6.66 19.91
N ALA A 192 26.01 7.60 19.13
CA ALA A 192 26.80 8.71 18.59
C ALA A 192 27.18 9.76 19.65
N LYS A 193 26.50 9.78 20.80
CA LYS A 193 26.73 10.76 21.87
C LYS A 193 27.69 10.29 22.95
N GLU A 194 28.09 9.00 22.98
CA GLU A 194 29.17 8.58 23.87
C GLU A 194 30.46 9.30 23.44
N PRO A 195 30.97 10.25 24.24
CA PRO A 195 32.24 10.87 23.95
C PRO A 195 33.26 9.74 23.96
N LYS A 196 34.06 9.61 22.89
CA LYS A 196 35.27 8.78 22.95
C LYS A 196 36.15 9.39 24.04
N GLU A 197 36.00 8.88 25.27
CA GLU A 197 36.86 9.16 26.39
C GLU A 197 38.25 8.73 25.93
N LYS A 198 39.02 9.73 25.50
CA LYS A 198 40.35 9.53 24.98
C LYS A 198 41.15 8.97 26.13
N ASN A 199 41.36 7.66 26.13
CA ASN A 199 42.43 7.00 26.87
C ASN A 199 43.73 7.72 26.50
N HIS A 200 44.07 8.73 27.30
CA HIS A 200 45.29 9.48 27.20
C HIS A 200 46.35 8.56 27.83
N PRO A 201 47.27 7.96 27.05
CA PRO A 201 48.32 7.16 27.67
C PRO A 201 49.14 8.11 28.54
N ALA A 202 49.04 7.91 29.85
CA ALA A 202 49.89 8.56 30.82
C ALA A 202 51.36 8.30 30.42
N LYS A 203 51.99 9.30 29.81
CA LYS A 203 53.42 9.32 29.57
C LYS A 203 54.10 9.53 30.92
N THR A 204 54.28 8.44 31.65
CA THR A 204 55.08 8.42 32.88
C THR A 204 56.51 8.79 32.52
N LYS A 205 56.93 9.95 33.02
CA LYS A 205 58.24 10.58 32.90
C LYS A 205 59.39 9.59 33.18
N LYS A 206 60.04 9.09 32.14
CA LYS A 206 61.45 8.64 32.22
C LYS A 206 62.35 9.81 31.82
N ARG A 207 62.70 10.68 32.76
CA ARG A 207 63.89 11.56 32.68
C ARG A 207 64.04 12.33 33.98
N GLN A 208 64.85 11.81 34.90
CA GLN A 208 65.81 12.59 35.71
C GLN A 208 66.49 11.67 36.71
N ARG A 209 67.73 11.28 36.40
CA ARG A 209 68.92 11.32 37.28
C ARG A 209 70.03 10.49 36.66
N LYS A 210 70.74 11.13 35.72
CA LYS A 210 72.11 10.80 35.36
C LYS A 210 72.88 12.12 35.48
N ARG A 211 74.06 12.09 36.14
CA ARG A 211 74.98 13.20 36.51
C ARG A 211 74.63 13.82 37.87
N ARG A 212 75.50 13.90 38.88
CA ARG A 212 76.97 13.89 38.96
C ARG A 212 77.43 13.32 40.30
N SER A 213 78.31 12.32 40.23
CA SER A 213 79.41 12.11 41.18
C SER A 213 80.59 13.00 40.77
N THR A 214 81.55 13.14 41.69
CA THR A 214 82.78 13.97 41.70
C THR A 214 82.54 15.42 42.04
#